data_AF-A0A4U0QVN0-F1
#
_entry.id   AF-A0A4U0QVN0-F1
#
_cell.length_a   1.000
_cell.length_b   1.000
_cell.length_c   1.000
_cell.angle_alpha   90.00
_cell.angle_beta   90.00
_cell.angle_gamma   90.00
#
_symmetry.space_group_name_H-M   'P 1'
#
loop_
_entity.id
_entity.type
_entity.pdbx_description
1 polymer ?
#
loop_
_entity_poly.entity_id
_entity_poly.type
_entity_poly.pdbx_seq_one_letter_code
_entity_poly.pdbx_strand_id
1 'polypeptide(L)' 'MTAHARQAISPAFVARLERALMIAARAVDHDAQALPIFERIDRELEAARLMVAAREMNSPVERARALLKGRIA' A
#
# COMPACT_ATOMS: atom_id res chain seq x y z
N MET A 1 -17.33 -17.36 -1.34
CA MET A 1 -16.41 -16.40 -2.00
C MET A 1 -16.69 -15.02 -1.43
N THR A 2 -16.05 -14.66 -0.31
CA THR A 2 -16.22 -13.35 0.32
C THR A 2 -15.58 -12.32 -0.60
N ALA A 3 -16.40 -11.48 -1.21
CA ALA A 3 -15.94 -10.25 -1.84
C ALA A 3 -15.20 -9.45 -0.76
N HIS A 4 -13.87 -9.52 -0.76
CA HIS A 4 -13.07 -8.53 -0.05
C HIS A 4 -13.47 -7.20 -0.67
N ALA A 5 -14.32 -6.47 0.05
CA ALA A 5 -14.68 -5.11 -0.30
C ALA A 5 -13.39 -4.44 -0.71
N ARG A 6 -13.29 -3.99 -1.97
CA ARG A 6 -12.23 -3.08 -2.41
C ARG A 6 -12.31 -1.91 -1.44
N GLN A 7 -11.54 -1.95 -0.35
CA GLN A 7 -11.49 -0.84 0.58
C GLN A 7 -11.05 0.33 -0.27
N ALA A 8 -11.93 1.33 -0.37
CA ALA A 8 -11.64 2.50 -1.16
C ALA A 8 -10.34 3.10 -0.60
N ILE A 9 -9.28 3.09 -1.41
CA ILE A 9 -7.99 3.64 -1.01
C ILE A 9 -8.23 5.10 -0.63
N SER A 10 -7.90 5.42 0.61
CA SER A 10 -8.18 6.69 1.29
C SER A 10 -7.00 7.03 2.18
N PRO A 11 -6.82 8.30 2.58
CA PRO A 11 -5.77 8.69 3.53
C PRO A 11 -5.80 7.87 4.82
N ALA A 12 -7.00 7.54 5.33
CA ALA A 12 -7.15 6.70 6.52
C ALA A 12 -6.66 5.26 6.32
N PHE A 13 -6.84 4.71 5.11
CA PHE A 13 -6.33 3.39 4.74
C PHE A 13 -4.79 3.39 4.68
N VAL A 14 -4.18 4.42 4.08
CA VAL A 14 -2.71 4.60 4.04
C VAL A 14 -2.14 4.66 5.47
N ALA A 15 -2.73 5.47 6.35
CA ALA A 15 -2.31 5.58 7.75
C ALA A 15 -2.50 4.25 8.53
N ARG A 16 -3.42 3.39 8.11
CA ARG A 16 -3.57 2.03 8.68
C ARG A 16 -2.42 1.12 8.23
N LEU A 17 -2.05 1.17 6.96
CA LEU A 17 -0.93 0.40 6.42
C LEU A 17 0.41 0.84 7.03
N GLU A 18 0.64 2.14 7.22
CA GLU A 18 1.85 2.65 7.89
C GLU A 18 1.99 2.10 9.32
N ARG A 19 0.89 2.07 10.08
CA ARG A 19 0.88 1.47 11.42
C ARG A 19 1.13 -0.03 11.38
N ALA A 20 0.52 -0.74 10.43
CA ALA A 20 0.75 -2.17 10.26
C ALA A 20 2.21 -2.47 9.89
N LEU A 21 2.83 -1.63 9.04
CA LEU A 21 4.22 -1.77 8.64
C LEU A 21 5.16 -1.58 9.83
N MET A 22 4.92 -0.59 10.69
CA MET A 22 5.71 -0.40 11.92
C MET A 22 5.59 -1.60 12.88
N ILE A 23 4.39 -2.20 13.01
CA ILE A 23 4.21 -3.39 13.83
C ILE A 23 4.97 -4.58 13.23
N ALA A 24 4.87 -4.76 11.91
CA ALA A 24 5.58 -5.83 11.21
C ALA A 24 7.11 -5.66 11.31
N ALA A 25 7.63 -4.43 11.22
CA ALA A 25 9.05 -4.15 11.41
C ALA A 25 9.55 -4.60 12.78
N ARG A 26 8.80 -4.27 13.85
CA ARG A 26 9.11 -4.75 15.21
C ARG A 26 9.03 -6.28 15.32
N ALA A 27 8.12 -6.91 14.59
CA ALA A 27 8.04 -8.37 14.55
C ALA A 27 9.28 -8.98 13.87
N VAL A 28 9.78 -8.37 12.78
CA VAL A 28 11.01 -8.80 12.09
C VAL A 28 12.24 -8.71 12.99
N ASP A 29 12.33 -7.68 13.83
CA ASP A 29 13.43 -7.53 14.80
C ASP A 29 13.49 -8.70 15.80
N HIS A 30 12.35 -9.34 16.08
CA HIS A 30 12.25 -10.48 17.02
C HIS A 30 12.20 -11.84 16.31
N ASP A 31 11.66 -11.89 15.09
CA ASP A 31 11.46 -13.09 14.31
C ASP A 31 11.61 -12.79 12.81
N ALA A 32 12.71 -13.24 12.23
CA ALA A 32 13.01 -13.08 10.80
C ALA A 32 11.95 -13.75 9.88
N GLN A 33 11.17 -14.72 10.38
CA GLN A 33 10.07 -15.33 9.60
C GLN A 33 8.92 -14.35 9.34
N ALA A 34 8.87 -13.21 10.05
CA ALA A 34 7.90 -12.15 9.78
C ALA A 34 8.26 -11.29 8.54
N LEU A 35 9.46 -11.42 7.99
CA LEU A 35 9.94 -10.60 6.87
C LEU A 35 9.00 -10.60 5.65
N PRO A 36 8.44 -11.74 5.20
CA PRO A 36 7.51 -11.75 4.08
C PRO A 36 6.23 -10.94 4.34
N ILE A 37 5.78 -10.85 5.60
CA ILE A 37 4.60 -10.05 5.97
C ILE A 37 4.94 -8.56 5.89
N PHE A 38 6.11 -8.17 6.40
CA PHE A 38 6.62 -6.80 6.29
C PHE A 38 6.69 -6.34 4.83
N GLU A 39 7.35 -7.11 3.97
CA GLU A 39 7.51 -6.79 2.54
C GLU A 39 6.18 -6.72 1.79
N ARG A 40 5.20 -7.53 2.20
CA ARG A 40 3.86 -7.47 1.61
C ARG A 40 3.15 -6.17 2.00
N ILE A 41 3.21 -5.78 3.27
CA ILE A 41 2.59 -4.54 3.75
C ILE A 41 3.28 -3.32 3.13
N ASP A 42 4.59 -3.37 2.93
CA ASP A 42 5.37 -2.30 2.30
C ASP A 42 4.91 -2.06 0.85
N ARG A 43 4.78 -3.13 0.06
CA ARG A 43 4.24 -3.08 -1.31
C ARG A 43 2.80 -2.55 -1.36
N GLU A 44 1.94 -3.03 -0.44
CA GLU A 44 0.56 -2.53 -0.34
C GLU A 44 0.52 -1.03 -0.01
N LEU A 45 1.42 -0.55 0.85
CA LEU A 45 1.54 0.86 1.21
C LEU A 45 2.02 1.72 0.04
N GLU A 46 3.04 1.27 -0.69
CA GLU A 46 3.53 1.95 -1.89
C GLU A 46 2.43 2.08 -2.94
N ALA A 47 1.72 0.99 -3.24
CA ALA A 47 0.59 0.99 -4.15
C ALA A 47 -0.50 1.98 -3.69
N ALA A 48 -0.85 1.97 -2.40
CA ALA A 48 -1.85 2.87 -1.85
C ALA A 48 -1.43 4.36 -1.98
N ARG A 49 -0.17 4.69 -1.70
CA ARG A 49 0.37 6.05 -1.86
C ARG A 49 0.33 6.51 -3.31
N LEU A 50 0.73 5.65 -4.26
CA LEU A 50 0.64 5.95 -5.69
C LEU A 50 -0.79 6.21 -6.13
N MET A 51 -1.76 5.44 -5.63
CA MET A 51 -3.17 5.65 -5.96
C MET A 51 -3.75 6.93 -5.36
N VAL A 52 -3.30 7.35 -4.17
CA VAL A 52 -3.68 8.66 -3.59
C VAL A 52 -3.07 9.79 -4.42
N ALA A 53 -1.76 9.75 -4.70
CA ALA A 53 -1.08 10.76 -5.51
C ALA A 53 -1.69 10.90 -6.91
N ALA A 54 -2.08 9.78 -7.53
CA ALA A 54 -2.73 9.77 -8.84
C ALA A 54 -4.08 10.52 -8.85
N ARG A 55 -4.78 10.63 -7.71
CA ARG A 55 -6.04 11.40 -7.61
C ARG A 55 -5.80 12.91 -7.56
N GLU A 56 -4.64 13.34 -7.09
CA GLU A 56 -4.25 14.75 -7.01
C GLU A 56 -3.59 15.26 -8.30
N MET A 57 -3.20 14.34 -9.20
CA MET A 57 -2.64 14.68 -10.50
C MET A 57 -3.71 15.22 -11.47
N ASN A 58 -3.51 16.45 -11.93
CA ASN A 58 -4.36 17.11 -12.92
C ASN A 58 -4.15 16.56 -14.35
N SER A 59 -3.03 15.90 -14.61
CA SER A 59 -2.72 15.31 -15.92
C SER A 59 -3.22 13.86 -16.02
N PRO A 60 -4.10 13.53 -16.99
CA PRO A 60 -4.60 12.16 -17.20
C PRO A 60 -3.49 11.14 -17.48
N VAL A 61 -2.40 11.56 -18.13
CA VAL A 61 -1.27 10.70 -18.50
C VAL A 61 -0.43 10.33 -17.27
N GLU A 62 -0.18 11.30 -16.39
CA GLU A 62 0.56 11.06 -15.15
C GLU A 62 -0.22 10.16 -14.21
N ARG A 63 -1.54 10.40 -14.09
CA ARG A 63 -2.45 9.53 -13.36
C ARG A 63 -2.43 8.10 -13.88
N ALA A 64 -2.46 7.90 -15.20
CA ALA A 64 -2.37 6.56 -15.80
C ALA A 64 -1.04 5.86 -15.49
N ARG A 65 0.10 6.58 -15.54
CA ARG A 65 1.41 6.02 -15.18
C ARG A 65 1.50 5.67 -13.69
N ALA A 66 1.00 6.52 -12.81
CA ALA A 66 0.99 6.28 -11.37
C ALA A 66 0.14 5.04 -11.01
N LEU A 67 -1.03 4.89 -11.65
CA LEU A 67 -1.87 3.70 -11.49
C LEU A 67 -1.23 2.44 -12.05
N LEU A 68 -0.50 2.52 -13.16
CA LEU A 68 0.21 1.38 -13.73
C LEU A 68 1.32 0.88 -12.79
N LYS A 69 2.09 1.82 -12.22
CA LYS A 69 3.14 1.50 -11.23
C LYS A 69 2.57 0.83 -9.98
N GLY A 70 1.48 1.36 -9.43
CA GLY A 70 0.82 0.79 -8.25
C GLY A 70 0.08 -0.54 -8.47
N ARG A 71 0.08 -1.09 -9.70
CA ARG A 71 -0.58 -2.37 -10.05
C ARG A 71 0.41 -3.50 -10.34
N ILE A 72 1.69 -3.17 -10.49
CA ILE A 72 2.77 -4.10 -10.85
C ILE A 72 3.73 -4.30 -9.64
N ALA A 73 3.74 -3.37 -8.68
CA ALA A 73 4.38 -3.53 -7.37
C ALA A 73 3.56 -4.45 -6.45
#